data_AF-A0A315X421-F1
#
_entry.id   AF-A0A315X421-F1
#
_cell.length_a   1.000
_cell.length_b   1.000
_cell.length_c   1.000
_cell.angle_alpha   90.00
_cell.angle_beta   90.00
_cell.angle_gamma   90.00
#
_symmetry.space_group_name_H-M   'P 1'
#
loop_
_entity.id
_entity.type
_entity.pdbx_description
1 polymer ?
#
loop_
_entity_poly.entity_id
_entity_poly.type
_entity_poly.pdbx_seq_one_letter_code
_entity_poly.pdbx_strand_id
1 'polypeptide(L)'
;MPVTTESLASVGYEGSSPGTDTWGYTQANFLVAIPGRNSKESAILMNEPAGKFLAAELGMADSAETRDALARALGEVWFPILIERGGDVESIVTVSRGFLDNHPEVIEAVRKALA
;
A
#
# COMPACT_ATOMS: atom_id res chain seq x y z
N MET A 1 32.78 -21.37 1.75
CA MET A 1 32.24 -20.17 1.08
C MET A 1 31.02 -19.75 1.87
N PRO A 2 30.93 -18.53 2.42
CA PRO A 2 29.70 -18.10 3.06
C PRO A 2 28.65 -17.92 1.97
N VAL A 3 27.53 -18.62 2.13
CA VAL A 3 26.32 -18.40 1.33
C VAL A 3 25.76 -17.08 1.83
N THR A 4 25.97 -16.00 1.08
CA THR A 4 25.32 -14.72 1.36
C THR A 4 23.84 -14.93 1.10
N THR A 5 23.05 -15.16 2.14
CA THR A 5 21.59 -15.11 2.03
C THR A 5 21.26 -13.72 1.54
N GLU A 6 20.88 -13.56 0.27
CA GLU A 6 20.36 -12.29 -0.23
C GLU A 6 19.18 -11.92 0.67
N SER A 7 19.32 -10.79 1.37
CA SER A 7 18.24 -10.25 2.19
C SER A 7 17.04 -10.06 1.29
N LEU A 8 15.89 -10.65 1.60
CA LEU A 8 14.66 -10.38 0.86
C LEU A 8 14.36 -8.87 0.95
N ALA A 9 13.74 -8.31 -0.10
CA ALA A 9 13.25 -6.93 -0.04
C ALA A 9 12.35 -6.73 1.19
N SER A 10 12.47 -5.60 1.86
CA SER A 10 11.67 -5.27 3.03
C SER A 10 10.80 -4.04 2.79
N VAL A 11 9.60 -4.08 3.36
CA VAL A 11 8.62 -3.00 3.33
C VAL A 11 8.22 -2.73 4.78
N GLY A 12 8.60 -1.57 5.31
CA GLY A 12 8.28 -1.14 6.67
C GLY A 12 7.22 -0.05 6.65
N TYR A 13 6.18 -0.19 7.48
CA TYR A 13 5.17 0.85 7.66
C TYR A 13 5.64 1.90 8.68
N GLU A 14 5.65 3.16 8.28
CA GLU A 14 6.18 4.29 9.07
C GLU A 14 5.06 5.16 9.69
N GLY A 15 3.79 4.83 9.44
CA GLY A 15 2.63 5.52 10.01
C GLY A 15 1.77 6.26 8.99
N SER A 16 0.58 6.66 9.44
CA SER A 16 -0.32 7.53 8.68
C SER A 16 0.12 8.98 8.82
N SER A 17 -0.11 9.79 7.79
CA SER A 17 0.10 11.24 7.89
C SER A 17 -1.22 11.95 8.17
N PRO A 18 -1.44 12.46 9.39
CA PRO A 18 -2.62 13.26 9.67
C PRO A 18 -2.59 14.55 8.83
N GLY A 19 -3.70 14.87 8.16
CA GLY A 19 -3.88 16.12 7.42
C GLY A 19 -4.09 16.00 5.92
N THR A 20 -3.78 14.84 5.30
CA THR A 20 -4.16 14.56 3.91
C THR A 20 -5.65 14.33 3.73
N ASP A 21 -6.38 14.03 4.80
CA ASP A 21 -7.84 13.90 4.80
C ASP A 21 -8.52 15.20 4.31
N THR A 22 -7.89 16.36 4.59
CA THR A 22 -8.34 17.68 4.13
C THR A 22 -8.38 17.78 2.60
N TRP A 23 -7.60 16.96 1.91
CA TRP A 23 -7.52 16.87 0.45
C TRP A 23 -8.29 15.68 -0.13
N GLY A 24 -9.06 14.97 0.71
CA GLY A 24 -9.83 13.78 0.30
C GLY A 24 -9.00 12.51 0.12
N TYR A 25 -7.81 12.46 0.74
CA TYR A 25 -6.91 11.31 0.70
C TYR A 25 -6.60 10.79 2.10
N THR A 26 -6.53 9.47 2.23
CA THR A 26 -5.91 8.81 3.37
C THR A 26 -4.50 8.37 2.97
N GLN A 27 -3.50 8.70 3.79
CA GLN A 27 -2.09 8.47 3.49
C GLN A 27 -1.47 7.43 4.44
N ALA A 28 -0.77 6.45 3.88
CA ALA A 28 0.08 5.52 4.62
C ALA A 28 1.52 5.59 4.09
N ASN A 29 2.49 5.77 4.98
CA ASN A 29 3.91 5.92 4.62
C ASN A 29 4.70 4.63 4.84
N PHE A 30 5.67 4.41 3.95
CA PHE A 30 6.48 3.21 3.94
C PHE A 30 7.94 3.52 3.65
N LEU A 31 8.83 2.76 4.28
CA LEU A 31 10.22 2.62 3.89
C LEU A 31 10.39 1.29 3.15
N VAL A 32 10.80 1.36 1.89
CA VAL A 32 11.04 0.19 1.05
C VAL A 32 12.54 0.03 0.83
N ALA A 33 13.10 -1.12 1.19
CA ALA A 33 14.49 -1.46 0.99
C ALA A 33 14.63 -2.70 0.11
N ILE A 34 15.30 -2.55 -1.04
CA ILE A 34 15.54 -3.61 -2.01
C ILE A 34 17.06 -3.78 -2.14
N PRO A 35 17.63 -4.98 -1.98
CA PRO A 35 19.07 -5.19 -2.13
C PRO A 35 19.60 -4.66 -3.46
N GLY A 36 20.76 -4.01 -3.40
CA GLY A 36 21.38 -3.42 -4.59
C GLY A 36 20.72 -2.13 -5.08
N ARG A 37 19.67 -1.64 -4.40
CA ARG A 37 19.04 -0.34 -4.66
C ARG A 37 19.08 0.52 -3.40
N ASN A 38 18.98 1.84 -3.57
CA ASN A 38 18.82 2.74 -2.43
C ASN A 38 17.44 2.51 -1.79
N SER A 39 17.39 2.51 -0.46
CA SER A 39 16.13 2.55 0.27
C SER A 39 15.34 3.78 -0.15
N LYS A 40 14.02 3.64 -0.21
CA LYS A 40 13.13 4.70 -0.68
C LYS A 40 11.92 4.84 0.22
N GLU A 41 11.64 6.07 0.61
CA GLU A 41 10.38 6.44 1.23
C GLU A 41 9.30 6.53 0.15
N SER A 42 8.16 5.90 0.41
CA SER A 42 7.01 5.87 -0.48
C SER A 42 5.72 6.03 0.30
N ALA A 43 4.77 6.76 -0.27
CA ALA A 43 3.45 6.97 0.32
C ALA A 43 2.36 6.34 -0.56
N ILE A 44 1.43 5.62 0.07
CA ILE A 44 0.15 5.26 -0.52
C ILE A 44 -0.82 6.40 -0.24
N LEU A 45 -1.37 7.01 -1.30
CA LEU A 45 -2.43 8.01 -1.22
C LEU A 45 -3.72 7.41 -1.75
N MET A 46 -4.59 6.95 -0.85
CA MET A 46 -5.89 6.40 -1.19
C MET A 46 -6.94 7.50 -1.22
N ASN A 47 -7.55 7.74 -2.37
CA ASN A 47 -8.63 8.73 -2.45
C ASN A 47 -9.93 8.22 -1.83
N GLU A 48 -10.82 9.14 -1.45
CA GLU A 48 -12.09 8.81 -0.82
C GLU A 48 -12.95 7.80 -1.62
N PRO A 49 -13.11 7.92 -2.96
CA PRO A 49 -13.83 6.91 -3.74
C PRO A 49 -13.23 5.50 -3.66
N ALA A 50 -11.91 5.37 -3.67
CA ALA A 50 -11.23 4.08 -3.52
C ALA A 50 -11.46 3.49 -2.12
N GLY A 51 -11.36 4.33 -1.07
CA GLY A 51 -11.62 3.91 0.31
C GLY A 51 -13.05 3.40 0.51
N LYS A 52 -14.04 4.17 0.03
CA LYS A 52 -15.46 3.77 0.05
C LYS A 52 -15.71 2.45 -0.67
N PHE A 53 -15.12 2.31 -1.85
CA PHE A 53 -15.24 1.10 -2.64
C PHE A 53 -14.65 -0.11 -1.91
N LEU A 54 -13.42 -0.01 -1.41
CA LEU A 54 -12.77 -1.11 -0.68
C LEU A 54 -13.52 -1.49 0.59
N ALA A 55 -13.95 -0.51 1.38
CA ALA A 55 -14.75 -0.78 2.58
C ALA A 55 -16.02 -1.58 2.24
N ALA A 56 -16.74 -1.18 1.18
CA ALA A 56 -17.93 -1.90 0.72
C ALA A 56 -17.62 -3.32 0.22
N GLU A 57 -16.59 -3.51 -0.59
CA GLU A 57 -16.17 -4.83 -1.09
C GLU A 57 -15.74 -5.79 0.02
N LEU A 58 -15.21 -5.25 1.11
CA LEU A 58 -14.73 -6.00 2.25
C LEU A 58 -15.79 -6.15 3.35
N GLY A 59 -16.98 -5.56 3.17
CA GLY A 59 -18.05 -5.59 4.16
C GLY A 59 -17.71 -4.82 5.45
N MET A 60 -16.83 -3.82 5.37
CA MET A 60 -16.39 -2.99 6.48
C MET A 60 -17.16 -1.66 6.51
N ALA A 61 -17.19 -1.01 7.68
CA ALA A 61 -17.75 0.34 7.79
C ALA A 61 -16.81 1.37 7.16
N ASP A 62 -17.36 2.36 6.46
CA ASP A 62 -16.58 3.49 5.95
C ASP A 62 -16.30 4.50 7.08
N SER A 63 -15.22 4.27 7.83
CA SER A 63 -14.72 5.15 8.90
C SER A 63 -13.27 5.58 8.65
N ALA A 64 -12.81 6.62 9.36
CA ALA A 64 -11.41 7.07 9.26
C ALA A 64 -10.44 5.94 9.63
N GLU A 65 -10.71 5.22 10.71
CA GLU A 65 -9.90 4.10 11.19
C GLU A 65 -9.85 2.96 10.16
N THR A 66 -10.99 2.69 9.51
CA THR A 66 -11.04 1.68 8.44
C THR A 66 -10.25 2.14 7.22
N ARG A 67 -10.36 3.42 6.82
CA ARG A 67 -9.60 3.96 5.70
C ARG A 67 -8.09 3.93 5.96
N ASP A 68 -7.65 4.22 7.18
CA ASP A 68 -6.25 4.11 7.59
C ASP A 68 -5.77 2.65 7.49
N ALA A 69 -6.54 1.70 8.03
CA ALA A 69 -6.23 0.28 7.93
C ALA A 69 -6.14 -0.19 6.47
N LEU A 70 -7.06 0.28 5.62
CA LEU A 70 -7.05 -0.03 4.18
C LEU A 70 -5.84 0.58 3.47
N ALA A 71 -5.51 1.85 3.71
CA ALA A 71 -4.34 2.51 3.11
C ALA A 71 -3.04 1.80 3.52
N ARG A 72 -2.94 1.37 4.78
CA ARG A 72 -1.83 0.55 5.25
C ARG A 72 -1.78 -0.80 4.55
N ALA A 73 -2.87 -1.56 4.55
CA ALA A 73 -2.93 -2.88 3.92
C ALA A 73 -2.61 -2.81 2.41
N LEU A 74 -3.06 -1.75 1.73
CA LEU A 74 -2.74 -1.49 0.33
C LEU A 74 -1.23 -1.38 0.10
N GLY A 75 -0.48 -0.68 0.96
CA GLY A 75 0.97 -0.57 0.81
C GLY A 75 1.70 -1.88 1.12
N GLU A 76 1.29 -2.56 2.20
CA GLU A 76 1.83 -3.88 2.58
C GLU A 76 1.63 -4.93 1.48
N VAL A 77 0.57 -4.81 0.67
CA VAL A 77 0.27 -5.70 -0.46
C VAL A 77 0.92 -5.22 -1.76
N TRP A 78 0.83 -3.93 -2.07
CA TRP A 78 1.23 -3.39 -3.36
C TRP A 78 2.74 -3.44 -3.57
N PHE A 79 3.54 -3.05 -2.58
CA PHE A 79 4.99 -2.98 -2.75
C PHE A 79 5.61 -4.36 -3.02
N PRO A 80 5.27 -5.45 -2.31
CA PRO A 80 5.74 -6.78 -2.68
C PRO A 80 5.37 -7.17 -4.11
N ILE A 81 4.12 -6.97 -4.53
CA ILE A 81 3.67 -7.27 -5.90
C ILE A 81 4.48 -6.47 -6.93
N LEU A 82 4.69 -5.18 -6.69
CA LEU A 82 5.46 -4.30 -7.56
C LEU A 82 6.92 -4.74 -7.68
N ILE A 83 7.54 -5.11 -6.56
CA ILE A 83 8.93 -5.56 -6.48
C ILE A 83 9.11 -6.90 -7.21
N GLU A 84 8.20 -7.86 -6.99
CA GLU A 84 8.22 -9.15 -7.69
C GLU A 84 8.07 -9.00 -9.21
N ARG A 85 7.32 -8.00 -9.66
CA ARG A 85 7.17 -7.65 -11.08
C ARG A 85 8.38 -6.91 -11.65
N GLY A 86 9.40 -6.62 -10.83
CA GLY A 86 10.57 -5.84 -11.23
C GLY A 86 10.29 -4.35 -11.45
N GLY A 87 9.16 -3.85 -10.94
CA GLY A 87 8.78 -2.45 -11.05
C GLY A 87 9.64 -1.53 -10.18
N ASP A 88 9.56 -0.23 -10.46
CA ASP A 88 10.22 0.80 -9.68
C ASP A 88 9.31 1.31 -8.57
N VAL A 89 9.85 1.39 -7.35
CA VAL A 89 9.14 2.00 -6.22
C VAL A 89 9.07 3.49 -6.45
N GLU A 90 7.87 4.04 -6.64
CA GLU A 90 7.64 5.48 -6.74
C GLU A 90 7.59 6.13 -5.35
N SER A 91 7.79 7.45 -5.26
CA SER A 91 7.68 8.15 -3.97
C SER A 91 6.23 8.32 -3.51
N ILE A 92 5.28 8.31 -4.46
CA ILE A 92 3.86 8.43 -4.19
C ILE A 92 3.13 7.47 -5.12
N VAL A 93 2.32 6.58 -4.56
CA VAL A 93 1.40 5.71 -5.29
C VAL A 93 -0.01 6.18 -5.01
N THR A 94 -0.69 6.67 -6.03
CA THR A 94 -2.08 7.13 -5.89
C THR A 94 -3.04 5.97 -6.14
N VAL A 95 -3.76 5.56 -5.10
CA VAL A 95 -4.79 4.52 -5.18
C VAL A 95 -6.15 5.18 -5.41
N SER A 96 -6.62 5.04 -6.64
CA SER A 96 -7.95 5.47 -7.08
C SER A 96 -8.83 4.28 -7.43
N ARG A 97 -10.12 4.51 -7.69
CA ARG A 97 -11.02 3.45 -8.21
C ARG A 97 -10.45 2.79 -9.47
N GLY A 98 -9.98 3.59 -10.42
CA GLY A 98 -9.39 3.08 -11.67
C GLY A 98 -8.09 2.30 -11.45
N PHE A 99 -7.30 2.63 -10.42
CA PHE A 99 -6.16 1.81 -10.02
C PHE A 99 -6.62 0.41 -9.59
N LEU A 100 -7.62 0.35 -8.71
CA LEU A 100 -8.16 -0.92 -8.20
C LEU A 100 -8.83 -1.76 -9.29
N ASP A 101 -9.49 -1.14 -10.26
CA ASP A 101 -10.10 -1.83 -11.41
C ASP A 101 -9.05 -2.52 -12.30
N ASN A 102 -7.85 -1.93 -12.40
CA ASN A 102 -6.74 -2.50 -13.17
C ASN A 102 -5.89 -3.49 -12.37
N HIS A 103 -6.10 -3.58 -11.06
CA HIS A 103 -5.35 -4.42 -10.14
C HIS A 103 -6.27 -5.23 -9.21
N PRO A 104 -7.16 -6.09 -9.75
CA PRO A 104 -8.07 -6.89 -8.94
C PRO A 104 -7.32 -7.83 -7.96
N GLU A 105 -6.09 -8.22 -8.29
CA GLU A 105 -5.23 -9.00 -7.41
C GLU A 105 -4.91 -8.29 -6.09
N VAL A 106 -4.85 -6.96 -6.09
CA VAL A 106 -4.58 -6.16 -4.89
C VAL A 106 -5.77 -6.22 -3.94
N ILE A 107 -7.00 -6.16 -4.46
CA ILE A 107 -8.23 -6.24 -3.65
C ILE A 107 -8.28 -7.58 -2.91
N GLU A 108 -8.01 -8.68 -3.62
CA GLU A 108 -8.02 -10.02 -3.05
C GLU A 108 -6.90 -10.23 -2.02
N ALA A 109 -5.73 -9.65 -2.25
CA ALA A 109 -4.63 -9.71 -1.29
C ALA A 109 -4.92 -8.85 -0.04
N VAL A 110 -5.51 -7.66 -0.19
CA VAL A 110 -5.97 -6.82 0.94
C VAL A 110 -7.05 -7.54 1.74
N ARG A 111 -8.01 -8.21 1.08
CA ARG A 111 -9.03 -9.04 1.72
C ARG A 111 -8.40 -10.12 2.61
N LYS A 112 -7.37 -10.80 2.12
CA LYS A 112 -6.64 -11.83 2.89
C LYS A 112 -5.83 -11.25 4.04
N ALA A 113 -5.26 -10.05 3.87
CA ALA A 113 -4.46 -9.39 4.90
C ALA A 113 -5.31 -8.89 6.08
N LEU A 114 -6.60 -8.61 5.85
CA LEU A 114 -7.53 -8.07 6.84
C LEU A 114 -8.54 -9.09 7.40
N ALA A 115 -8.49 -10.35 6.95
CA ALA A 115 -9.31 -11.45 7.46
C ALA A 115 -8.70 -12.08 8.72
#